data_AF-A0A7I6MWW8-F1
#
_entry.id   AF-A0A7I6MWW8-F1
#
_cell.length_a   1.000
_cell.length_b   1.000
_cell.length_c   1.000
_cell.angle_alpha   90.00
_cell.angle_beta   90.00
_cell.angle_gamma   90.00
#
_symmetry.space_group_name_H-M   'P 1'
#
loop_
_entity.id
_entity.type
_entity.pdbx_description
1 polymer ?
#
loop_
_entity_poly.entity_id
_entity_poly.type
_entity_poly.pdbx_seq_one_letter_code
_entity_poly.pdbx_strand_id
1 'polypeptide(L)'
;ELPRIVSDLETHQVHTFYEAVASMLAAENDPGRKEVLLGRLMSLPNEAWKSIMSQAAHEVTILYDGRGIKEIIKIIRTNVRVCKAIGPNGFNSQMGYIFQDIMNVYAAYSQRITQLVEQGGEIAVKTSDVRALRSAKKETLRLMDAFFEHASTDDASRQLVASHFLPKLLETVLSDYQAMTPTAREAEALSLLATIINKEKGIIAQTVPMILEAVFECTLQMITKNFEDFPEHRVNFFKLLQAVNDYCFEALFAIPMEHQK
;
A
#
# COMPACT_ATOMS: atom_id res chain seq x y z
N GLU A 1 -24.43 14.09 -11.76
CA GLU A 1 -23.94 13.80 -13.12
C GLU A 1 -22.89 12.70 -13.16
N LEU A 2 -21.89 12.69 -12.26
CA LEU A 2 -20.87 11.63 -12.17
C LEU A 2 -21.42 10.19 -12.29
N PRO A 3 -22.50 9.79 -11.58
CA PRO A 3 -23.01 8.41 -11.64
C PRO A 3 -23.52 8.02 -13.03
N ARG A 4 -24.05 9.00 -13.78
CA ARG A 4 -24.54 8.80 -15.15
C ARG A 4 -23.39 8.70 -16.16
N ILE A 5 -22.27 9.39 -15.91
CA ILE A 5 -21.12 9.41 -16.82
C ILE A 5 -20.36 8.08 -16.74
N VAL A 6 -20.25 7.49 -15.54
CA VAL A 6 -19.48 6.26 -15.33
C VAL A 6 -20.31 4.98 -15.37
N SER A 7 -21.65 5.06 -15.52
CA SER A 7 -22.53 3.88 -15.44
C SER A 7 -22.27 2.85 -16.53
N ASP A 8 -21.87 3.30 -17.71
CA ASP A 8 -21.73 2.47 -18.90
C ASP A 8 -20.26 2.09 -19.16
N LEU A 9 -19.36 2.52 -18.28
CA LEU A 9 -17.92 2.31 -18.42
C LEU A 9 -17.49 0.98 -17.80
N GLU A 10 -16.57 0.30 -18.48
CA GLU A 10 -15.85 -0.82 -17.90
C GLU A 10 -14.90 -0.35 -16.79
N THR A 11 -14.56 -1.24 -15.86
CA THR A 11 -13.69 -0.93 -14.71
C THR A 11 -12.39 -0.21 -15.09
N HIS A 12 -11.75 -0.63 -16.18
CA HIS A 12 -10.50 0.01 -16.61
C HIS A 12 -10.73 1.43 -17.15
N GLN A 13 -11.86 1.68 -17.82
CA GLN A 13 -12.26 2.99 -18.33
C GLN A 13 -12.65 3.93 -17.18
N VAL A 14 -13.32 3.40 -16.15
CA VAL A 14 -13.59 4.14 -14.90
C VAL A 14 -12.26 4.63 -14.31
N HIS A 15 -11.27 3.75 -14.15
CA HIS A 15 -9.96 4.15 -13.61
C HIS A 15 -9.29 5.27 -14.44
N THR A 16 -9.32 5.18 -15.77
CA THR A 16 -8.76 6.21 -16.66
C THR A 16 -9.54 7.53 -16.57
N PHE A 17 -10.87 7.48 -16.43
CA PHE A 17 -11.69 8.67 -16.23
C PHE A 17 -11.30 9.40 -14.93
N TYR A 18 -11.20 8.67 -13.82
CA TYR A 18 -10.79 9.24 -12.54
C TYR A 18 -9.37 9.82 -12.58
N GLU A 19 -8.44 9.15 -13.26
CA GLU A 19 -7.08 9.65 -13.49
C GLU A 19 -7.09 10.98 -14.25
N ALA A 20 -7.84 11.05 -15.36
CA ALA A 20 -7.93 12.26 -16.18
C ALA A 20 -8.53 13.45 -15.42
N VAL A 21 -9.61 13.23 -14.67
CA VAL A 21 -10.23 14.29 -13.85
C VAL A 21 -9.27 14.73 -12.74
N ALA A 22 -8.58 13.80 -12.09
CA ALA A 22 -7.56 14.13 -11.08
C ALA A 22 -6.41 14.98 -11.66
N SER A 23 -5.96 14.69 -12.89
CA SER A 23 -4.97 15.53 -13.58
C SER A 23 -5.48 16.95 -13.86
N MET A 24 -6.78 17.12 -14.13
CA MET A 24 -7.38 18.47 -14.24
C MET A 24 -7.37 19.19 -12.88
N LEU A 25 -7.68 18.47 -11.80
CA LEU A 25 -7.64 19.01 -10.44
C LEU A 25 -6.22 19.41 -10.00
N ALA A 26 -5.18 18.77 -10.55
CA ALA A 26 -3.79 19.12 -10.26
C ALA A 26 -3.47 20.59 -10.62
N ALA A 27 -4.13 21.14 -11.65
CA ALA A 27 -3.99 22.52 -12.09
C ALA A 27 -4.74 23.56 -11.23
N GLU A 28 -5.55 23.12 -10.27
CA GLU A 28 -6.19 24.03 -9.29
C GLU A 28 -5.14 24.55 -8.31
N ASN A 29 -5.06 25.86 -8.12
CA ASN A 29 -4.04 26.49 -7.28
C ASN A 29 -4.57 26.80 -5.87
N ASP A 30 -5.88 26.93 -5.71
CA ASP A 30 -6.49 27.15 -4.39
C ASP A 30 -6.59 25.81 -3.62
N PRO A 31 -5.88 25.64 -2.49
CA PRO A 31 -5.88 24.37 -1.76
C PRO A 31 -7.27 23.99 -1.23
N GLY A 32 -8.05 24.98 -0.76
CA GLY A 32 -9.40 24.74 -0.23
C GLY A 32 -10.36 24.26 -1.31
N ARG A 33 -10.36 24.91 -2.48
CA ARG A 33 -11.16 24.47 -3.62
C ARG A 33 -10.71 23.12 -4.17
N LYS A 34 -9.40 22.84 -4.22
CA LYS A 34 -8.87 21.54 -4.63
C LYS A 34 -9.40 20.42 -3.73
N GLU A 35 -9.40 20.63 -2.41
CA GLU A 35 -9.94 19.68 -1.44
C GLU A 35 -11.44 19.42 -1.66
N VAL A 36 -12.24 20.48 -1.85
CA VAL A 36 -13.68 20.34 -2.14
C VAL A 36 -13.93 19.58 -3.44
N LEU A 37 -13.16 19.87 -4.49
CA LEU A 37 -13.29 19.18 -5.79
C LEU A 37 -12.86 17.71 -5.70
N LEU A 38 -11.81 17.40 -4.93
CA LEU A 38 -11.41 16.01 -4.66
C LEU A 38 -12.52 15.25 -3.95
N GLY A 39 -13.12 15.84 -2.90
CA GLY A 39 -14.24 15.23 -2.19
C GLY A 39 -15.42 14.92 -3.12
N ARG A 40 -15.70 15.79 -4.10
CA ARG A 40 -16.74 15.55 -5.12
C ARG A 40 -16.35 14.44 -6.09
N LEU A 41 -15.10 14.41 -6.56
CA LEU A 41 -14.59 13.34 -7.43
C LEU A 41 -14.72 11.98 -6.75
N MET A 42 -14.30 11.89 -5.48
CA MET A 42 -14.25 10.63 -4.72
C MET A 42 -15.58 10.22 -4.08
N SER A 43 -16.66 10.99 -4.26
CA SER A 43 -17.99 10.72 -3.67
C SER A 43 -18.46 9.28 -3.87
N LEU A 44 -18.49 8.79 -5.12
CA LEU A 44 -18.96 7.44 -5.43
C LEU A 44 -18.09 6.31 -4.82
N PRO A 45 -16.75 6.31 -5.00
CA PRO A 45 -15.87 5.36 -4.31
C PRO A 45 -16.03 5.42 -2.79
N ASN A 46 -16.19 6.61 -2.21
CA ASN A 46 -16.32 6.80 -0.76
C ASN A 46 -17.66 6.28 -0.23
N GLU A 47 -18.75 6.49 -0.96
CA GLU A 47 -20.06 5.92 -0.62
C GLU A 47 -20.04 4.39 -0.66
N ALA A 48 -19.46 3.82 -1.72
CA ALA A 48 -19.28 2.37 -1.84
C ALA A 48 -18.40 1.81 -0.72
N TRP A 49 -17.26 2.46 -0.45
CA TRP A 49 -16.35 2.10 0.64
C TRP A 49 -17.06 2.12 1.99
N LYS A 50 -17.74 3.23 2.31
CA LYS A 50 -18.49 3.40 3.56
C LYS A 50 -19.57 2.34 3.74
N SER A 51 -20.28 1.99 2.66
CA SER A 51 -21.28 0.92 2.69
C SER A 51 -20.64 -0.43 3.04
N ILE A 52 -19.50 -0.78 2.43
CA ILE A 52 -18.80 -2.03 2.71
C ILE A 52 -18.27 -2.05 4.15
N MET A 53 -17.64 -0.97 4.60
CA MET A 53 -17.10 -0.87 5.98
C MET A 53 -18.20 -0.92 7.03
N SER A 54 -19.34 -0.25 6.79
CA SER A 54 -20.49 -0.31 7.71
C SER A 54 -21.07 -1.72 7.84
N GLN A 55 -21.08 -2.48 6.74
CA GLN A 55 -21.52 -3.87 6.78
C GLN A 55 -20.49 -4.76 7.49
N ALA A 56 -19.19 -4.56 7.20
CA ALA A 56 -18.10 -5.30 7.81
C ALA A 56 -17.98 -5.07 9.34
N ALA A 57 -18.40 -3.91 9.84
CA ALA A 57 -18.46 -3.62 11.26
C ALA A 57 -19.44 -4.52 12.03
N HIS A 58 -20.47 -5.03 11.35
CA HIS A 58 -21.41 -6.00 11.91
C HIS A 58 -20.99 -7.44 11.58
N GLU A 59 -20.48 -7.69 10.37
CA GLU A 59 -20.11 -9.02 9.91
C GLU A 59 -18.82 -9.00 9.05
N VAL A 60 -17.70 -9.39 9.65
CA VAL A 60 -16.37 -9.33 8.99
C VAL A 60 -16.26 -10.25 7.76
N THR A 61 -17.11 -11.28 7.68
CA THR A 61 -17.14 -12.25 6.57
C THR A 61 -17.43 -11.60 5.22
N ILE A 62 -18.08 -10.43 5.23
CA ILE A 62 -18.40 -9.63 4.04
C ILE A 62 -17.12 -9.19 3.31
N LEU A 63 -16.03 -8.97 4.06
CA LEU A 63 -14.72 -8.66 3.48
C LEU A 63 -14.14 -9.86 2.72
N TYR A 64 -14.58 -11.09 3.01
CA TYR A 64 -14.06 -12.31 2.41
C TYR A 64 -14.90 -12.80 1.21
N ASP A 65 -16.05 -12.18 0.92
CA ASP A 65 -16.83 -12.51 -0.28
C ASP A 65 -16.09 -12.07 -1.54
N GLY A 66 -16.07 -12.94 -2.56
CA GLY A 66 -15.38 -12.67 -3.83
C GLY A 66 -15.88 -11.41 -4.54
N ARG A 67 -17.16 -11.02 -4.37
CA ARG A 67 -17.68 -9.75 -4.90
C ARG A 67 -17.20 -8.56 -4.08
N GLY A 68 -17.23 -8.67 -2.75
CA GLY A 68 -16.72 -7.65 -1.83
C GLY A 68 -15.24 -7.33 -2.08
N ILE A 69 -14.41 -8.38 -2.21
CA ILE A 69 -12.97 -8.24 -2.50
C ILE A 69 -12.75 -7.53 -3.85
N LYS A 70 -13.51 -7.88 -4.89
CA LYS A 70 -13.39 -7.24 -6.21
C LYS A 70 -13.76 -5.75 -6.17
N GLU A 71 -14.80 -5.39 -5.43
CA GLU A 71 -15.21 -4.00 -5.28
C GLU A 71 -14.19 -3.19 -4.47
N ILE A 72 -13.64 -3.77 -3.40
CA ILE A 72 -12.53 -3.20 -2.62
C ILE A 72 -11.31 -2.95 -3.53
N ILE A 73 -10.90 -3.94 -4.33
CA ILE A 73 -9.79 -3.79 -5.30
C ILE A 73 -10.06 -2.63 -6.28
N LYS A 74 -11.29 -2.52 -6.80
CA LYS A 74 -11.69 -1.45 -7.72
C LYS A 74 -11.59 -0.08 -7.05
N ILE A 75 -12.10 0.06 -5.83
CA ILE A 75 -12.02 1.31 -5.05
C ILE A 75 -10.56 1.69 -4.81
N ILE A 76 -9.72 0.75 -4.35
CA ILE A 76 -8.31 1.02 -4.07
C ILE A 76 -7.57 1.43 -5.36
N ARG A 77 -7.79 0.72 -6.48
CA ARG A 77 -7.18 1.09 -7.77
C ARG A 77 -7.61 2.48 -8.24
N THR A 78 -8.86 2.85 -8.03
CA THR A 78 -9.34 4.20 -8.33
C THR A 78 -8.58 5.24 -7.48
N ASN A 79 -8.40 4.98 -6.19
CA ASN A 79 -7.60 5.83 -5.30
C ASN A 79 -6.13 5.90 -5.75
N VAL A 80 -5.51 4.80 -6.19
CA VAL A 80 -4.13 4.80 -6.71
C VAL A 80 -4.00 5.74 -7.89
N ARG A 81 -4.96 5.69 -8.83
CA ARG A 81 -4.97 6.52 -10.05
C ARG A 81 -5.11 8.00 -9.72
N VAL A 82 -6.05 8.34 -8.84
CA VAL A 82 -6.27 9.72 -8.39
C VAL A 82 -5.05 10.23 -7.61
N CYS A 83 -4.49 9.43 -6.71
CA CYS A 83 -3.32 9.79 -5.91
C CYS A 83 -2.11 10.16 -6.79
N LYS A 84 -1.84 9.39 -7.84
CA LYS A 84 -0.73 9.68 -8.77
C LYS A 84 -0.98 10.94 -9.61
N ALA A 85 -2.23 11.21 -9.97
CA ALA A 85 -2.58 12.25 -10.92
C ALA A 85 -2.81 13.64 -10.30
N ILE A 86 -3.26 13.71 -9.03
CA ILE A 86 -3.69 14.97 -8.40
C ILE A 86 -2.53 15.90 -7.98
N GLY A 87 -1.30 15.38 -7.99
CA GLY A 87 -0.09 16.12 -7.63
C GLY A 87 0.17 16.22 -6.12
N PRO A 88 1.25 16.91 -5.72
CA PRO A 88 1.74 16.89 -4.34
C PRO A 88 0.72 17.40 -3.33
N ASN A 89 0.62 16.69 -2.19
CA ASN A 89 -0.30 16.96 -1.08
C ASN A 89 -1.81 16.97 -1.42
N GLY A 90 -2.19 16.92 -2.70
CA GLY A 90 -3.58 16.99 -3.13
C GLY A 90 -4.41 15.82 -2.63
N PHE A 91 -3.79 14.68 -2.35
CA PHE A 91 -4.47 13.47 -1.90
C PHE A 91 -4.59 13.33 -0.37
N ASN A 92 -4.01 14.25 0.42
CA ASN A 92 -3.90 14.08 1.88
C ASN A 92 -5.24 13.94 2.60
N SER A 93 -6.25 14.72 2.22
CA SER A 93 -7.59 14.65 2.83
C SER A 93 -8.28 13.31 2.53
N GLN A 94 -8.18 12.83 1.29
CA GLN A 94 -8.71 11.51 0.90
C GLN A 94 -7.96 10.38 1.60
N MET A 95 -6.63 10.46 1.72
CA MET A 95 -5.85 9.48 2.47
C MET A 95 -6.28 9.44 3.93
N GLY A 96 -6.37 10.60 4.60
CA GLY A 96 -6.85 10.69 5.98
C GLY A 96 -8.24 10.09 6.18
N TYR A 97 -9.13 10.20 5.19
CA TYR A 97 -10.48 9.62 5.23
C TYR A 97 -10.48 8.08 5.22
N ILE A 98 -9.64 7.44 4.39
CA ILE A 98 -9.68 5.98 4.19
C ILE A 98 -8.61 5.19 4.96
N PHE A 99 -7.60 5.86 5.49
CA PHE A 99 -6.38 5.20 5.97
C PHE A 99 -6.62 4.17 7.08
N GLN A 100 -7.40 4.50 8.11
CA GLN A 100 -7.59 3.56 9.21
C GLN A 100 -8.31 2.29 8.75
N ASP A 101 -9.37 2.45 7.95
CA ASP A 101 -10.15 1.33 7.42
C ASP A 101 -9.31 0.49 6.45
N ILE A 102 -8.52 1.09 5.57
CA ILE A 102 -7.72 0.34 4.59
C ILE A 102 -6.63 -0.50 5.29
N MET A 103 -6.05 0.02 6.38
CA MET A 103 -5.08 -0.73 7.19
C MET A 103 -5.76 -1.88 7.95
N ASN A 104 -6.97 -1.67 8.47
CA ASN A 104 -7.75 -2.73 9.11
C ASN A 104 -8.14 -3.85 8.13
N VAL A 105 -8.56 -3.49 6.90
CA VAL A 105 -8.86 -4.45 5.83
C VAL A 105 -7.61 -5.22 5.43
N TYR A 106 -6.46 -4.55 5.30
CA TYR A 106 -5.17 -5.20 5.04
C TYR A 106 -4.87 -6.27 6.10
N ALA A 107 -4.98 -5.92 7.38
CA ALA A 107 -4.74 -6.84 8.49
C ALA A 107 -5.73 -8.01 8.52
N ALA A 108 -7.02 -7.76 8.27
CA ALA A 108 -8.03 -8.82 8.19
C ALA A 108 -7.73 -9.81 7.05
N TYR A 109 -7.29 -9.32 5.89
CA TYR A 109 -6.87 -10.16 4.77
C TYR A 109 -5.61 -10.96 5.08
N SER A 110 -4.63 -10.35 5.75
CA SER A 110 -3.44 -11.07 6.23
C SER A 110 -3.81 -12.24 7.13
N GLN A 111 -4.63 -12.00 8.16
CA GLN A 111 -5.09 -13.05 9.07
C GLN A 111 -5.85 -14.15 8.32
N ARG A 112 -6.72 -13.78 7.38
CA ARG A 112 -7.49 -14.74 6.59
C ARG A 112 -6.60 -15.59 5.69
N ILE A 113 -5.57 -15.00 5.07
CA ILE A 113 -4.59 -15.72 4.26
C ILE A 113 -3.84 -16.73 5.14
N THR A 114 -3.36 -16.32 6.32
CA THR A 114 -2.69 -17.23 7.26
C THR A 114 -3.56 -18.43 7.59
N GLN A 115 -4.82 -18.21 7.99
CA GLN A 115 -5.76 -19.29 8.32
C GLN A 115 -5.95 -20.28 7.16
N LEU A 116 -6.10 -19.77 5.93
CA LEU A 116 -6.28 -20.61 4.75
C LEU A 116 -5.02 -21.43 4.42
N VAL A 117 -3.84 -20.86 4.62
CA VAL A 117 -2.56 -21.54 4.41
C VAL A 117 -2.28 -22.57 5.51
N GLU A 118 -2.63 -22.29 6.77
CA GLU A 118 -2.53 -23.25 7.86
C GLU A 118 -3.42 -24.48 7.64
N GLN A 119 -4.64 -24.26 7.10
CA GLN A 119 -5.58 -25.35 6.82
C GLN A 119 -5.26 -26.11 5.54
N GLY A 120 -4.87 -25.41 4.48
CA GLY A 120 -4.69 -25.98 3.15
C GLY A 120 -3.23 -26.24 2.74
N GLY A 121 -2.26 -25.93 3.61
CA GLY A 121 -0.84 -25.95 3.29
C GLY A 121 -0.43 -24.90 2.24
N GLU A 122 0.81 -24.97 1.75
CA GLU A 122 1.34 -23.99 0.79
C GLU A 122 0.56 -23.90 -0.52
N ILE A 123 -0.12 -24.98 -0.92
CA ILE A 123 -0.92 -24.99 -2.16
C ILE A 123 -2.12 -24.03 -2.06
N ALA A 124 -2.58 -23.70 -0.86
CA ALA A 124 -3.67 -22.75 -0.63
C ALA A 124 -3.37 -21.37 -1.25
N VAL A 125 -2.10 -20.96 -1.30
CA VAL A 125 -1.67 -19.69 -1.92
C VAL A 125 -2.06 -19.58 -3.39
N LYS A 126 -2.23 -20.71 -4.09
CA LYS A 126 -2.60 -20.77 -5.50
C LYS A 126 -4.11 -20.78 -5.75
N THR A 127 -4.92 -20.91 -4.69
CA THR A 127 -6.40 -20.91 -4.81
C THR A 127 -6.92 -19.55 -5.30
N SER A 128 -8.13 -19.51 -5.86
CA SER A 128 -8.77 -18.25 -6.27
C SER A 128 -8.91 -17.26 -5.11
N ASP A 129 -9.24 -17.79 -3.93
CA ASP A 129 -9.66 -16.98 -2.79
C ASP A 129 -8.46 -16.29 -2.16
N VAL A 130 -7.37 -17.04 -1.91
CA VAL A 130 -6.11 -16.46 -1.42
C VAL A 130 -5.53 -15.48 -2.44
N ARG A 131 -5.58 -15.79 -3.75
CA ARG A 131 -5.12 -14.84 -4.78
C ARG A 131 -5.93 -13.55 -4.80
N ALA A 132 -7.24 -13.60 -4.56
CA ALA A 132 -8.07 -12.41 -4.49
C ALA A 132 -7.70 -11.52 -3.29
N LEU A 133 -7.55 -12.13 -2.09
CA LEU A 133 -7.13 -11.43 -0.87
C LEU A 133 -5.74 -10.79 -1.04
N ARG A 134 -4.78 -11.55 -1.59
CA ARG A 134 -3.44 -11.07 -1.93
C ARG A 134 -3.47 -9.92 -2.93
N SER A 135 -4.30 -10.00 -3.97
CA SER A 135 -4.47 -8.91 -4.92
C SER A 135 -4.95 -7.63 -4.25
N ALA A 136 -5.85 -7.71 -3.26
CA ALA A 136 -6.29 -6.54 -2.52
C ALA A 136 -5.17 -5.95 -1.65
N LYS A 137 -4.44 -6.79 -0.91
CA LYS A 137 -3.25 -6.36 -0.15
C LYS A 137 -2.22 -5.65 -1.02
N LYS A 138 -1.92 -6.22 -2.18
CA LYS A 138 -0.99 -5.65 -3.17
C LYS A 138 -1.44 -4.27 -3.67
N GLU A 139 -2.72 -4.08 -3.94
CA GLU A 139 -3.24 -2.75 -4.30
C GLU A 139 -3.20 -1.76 -3.13
N THR A 140 -3.43 -2.19 -1.89
CA THR A 140 -3.24 -1.33 -0.71
C THR A 140 -1.79 -0.85 -0.60
N LEU A 141 -0.82 -1.75 -0.75
CA LEU A 141 0.60 -1.40 -0.74
C LEU A 141 0.95 -0.41 -1.86
N ARG A 142 0.38 -0.60 -3.06
CA ARG A 142 0.54 0.32 -4.19
C ARG A 142 -0.07 1.70 -3.94
N LEU A 143 -1.17 1.77 -3.19
CA LEU A 143 -1.78 3.05 -2.80
C LEU A 143 -0.89 3.78 -1.80
N MET A 144 -0.37 3.07 -0.80
CA MET A 144 0.58 3.66 0.15
C MET A 144 1.84 4.12 -0.59
N ASP A 145 2.37 3.31 -1.49
CA ASP A 145 3.56 3.63 -2.29
C ASP A 145 3.31 4.88 -3.14
N ALA A 146 2.18 4.96 -3.84
CA ALA A 146 1.79 6.13 -4.60
C ALA A 146 1.65 7.39 -3.71
N PHE A 147 1.10 7.24 -2.51
CA PHE A 147 0.89 8.34 -1.57
C PHE A 147 2.21 8.93 -1.07
N PHE A 148 3.14 8.09 -0.62
CA PHE A 148 4.47 8.58 -0.23
C PHE A 148 5.26 9.09 -1.43
N GLU A 149 5.17 8.44 -2.59
CA GLU A 149 5.88 8.86 -3.79
C GLU A 149 5.46 10.27 -4.24
N HIS A 150 4.18 10.63 -4.08
CA HIS A 150 3.63 11.93 -4.47
C HIS A 150 3.43 12.88 -3.29
N ALA A 151 3.92 12.56 -2.10
CA ALA A 151 3.93 13.52 -0.99
C ALA A 151 4.86 14.70 -1.31
N SER A 152 4.57 15.88 -0.76
CA SER A 152 5.46 17.03 -0.92
C SER A 152 6.82 16.78 -0.28
N THR A 153 7.85 17.42 -0.85
CA THR A 153 9.22 17.32 -0.38
C THR A 153 9.57 18.34 0.71
N ASP A 154 8.66 19.23 1.10
CA ASP A 154 8.91 20.16 2.20
C ASP A 154 8.90 19.43 3.55
N ASP A 155 9.82 19.81 4.44
CA ASP A 155 10.06 19.09 5.69
C ASP A 155 8.85 19.09 6.63
N ALA A 156 8.04 20.15 6.63
CA ALA A 156 6.83 20.22 7.46
C ALA A 156 5.76 19.22 7.01
N SER A 157 5.50 19.12 5.70
CA SER A 157 4.58 18.14 5.13
C SER A 157 5.08 16.72 5.34
N ARG A 158 6.38 16.47 5.14
CA ARG A 158 7.01 15.16 5.39
C ARG A 158 6.86 14.74 6.83
N GLN A 159 7.15 15.63 7.77
CA GLN A 159 7.03 15.34 9.20
C GLN A 159 5.57 15.07 9.63
N LEU A 160 4.60 15.79 9.07
CA LEU A 160 3.18 15.54 9.32
C LEU A 160 2.75 14.16 8.79
N VAL A 161 3.11 13.85 7.55
CA VAL A 161 2.79 12.55 6.92
C VAL A 161 3.49 11.41 7.68
N ALA A 162 4.77 11.59 8.02
CA ALA A 162 5.57 10.64 8.76
C ALA A 162 4.97 10.35 10.15
N SER A 163 4.62 11.38 10.91
CA SER A 163 4.10 11.21 12.28
C SER A 163 2.71 10.59 12.32
N HIS A 164 1.86 10.86 11.32
CA HIS A 164 0.47 10.39 11.32
C HIS A 164 0.31 8.99 10.71
N PHE A 165 0.97 8.72 9.57
CA PHE A 165 0.71 7.51 8.78
C PHE A 165 1.74 6.41 9.01
N LEU A 166 3.03 6.74 9.16
CA LEU A 166 4.09 5.72 9.20
C LEU A 166 3.97 4.75 10.37
N PRO A 167 3.68 5.15 11.62
CA PRO A 167 3.68 4.21 12.74
C PRO A 167 2.73 3.04 12.49
N LYS A 168 1.48 3.34 12.10
CA LYS A 168 0.48 2.30 11.86
C LYS A 168 0.79 1.49 10.61
N LEU A 169 1.28 2.14 9.56
CA LEU A 169 1.66 1.48 8.32
C LEU A 169 2.78 0.47 8.54
N LEU A 170 3.87 0.90 9.18
CA LEU A 170 5.04 0.05 9.44
C LEU A 170 4.70 -1.08 10.41
N GLU A 171 3.99 -0.80 11.50
CA GLU A 171 3.51 -1.84 12.42
C GLU A 171 2.77 -2.96 11.66
N THR A 172 1.82 -2.57 10.81
CA THR A 172 0.96 -3.52 10.11
C THR A 172 1.72 -4.26 8.99
N VAL A 173 2.49 -3.55 8.16
CA VAL A 173 3.16 -4.12 7.00
C VAL A 173 4.37 -4.98 7.39
N LEU A 174 5.18 -4.53 8.36
CA LEU A 174 6.37 -5.28 8.78
C LEU A 174 5.97 -6.57 9.51
N SER A 175 5.01 -6.50 10.42
CA SER A 175 4.50 -7.68 11.13
C SER A 175 3.92 -8.71 10.16
N ASP A 176 3.11 -8.26 9.20
CA ASP A 176 2.56 -9.11 8.15
C ASP A 176 3.66 -9.75 7.28
N TYR A 177 4.60 -8.97 6.79
CA TYR A 177 5.65 -9.45 5.89
C TYR A 177 6.50 -10.55 6.54
N GLN A 178 6.85 -10.36 7.82
CA GLN A 178 7.63 -11.32 8.59
C GLN A 178 6.86 -12.62 8.86
N ALA A 179 5.56 -12.52 9.20
CA ALA A 179 4.71 -13.67 9.51
C ALA A 179 4.33 -14.51 8.29
N MET A 180 4.29 -13.93 7.09
CA MET A 180 3.90 -14.64 5.86
C MET A 180 4.97 -15.64 5.41
N THR A 181 4.51 -16.77 4.87
CA THR A 181 5.39 -17.73 4.18
C THR A 181 6.02 -17.11 2.93
N PRO A 182 7.18 -17.60 2.47
CA PRO A 182 7.86 -17.07 1.28
C PRO A 182 6.96 -16.89 0.06
N THR A 183 6.04 -17.82 -0.19
CA THR A 183 5.15 -17.80 -1.36
C THR A 183 3.96 -16.85 -1.21
N ALA A 184 3.56 -16.50 0.01
CA ALA A 184 2.46 -15.59 0.33
C ALA A 184 2.92 -14.13 0.57
N ARG A 185 4.22 -13.93 0.78
CA ARG A 185 4.84 -12.63 1.06
C ARG A 185 4.84 -11.71 -0.17
N GLU A 186 4.42 -10.46 0.01
CA GLU A 186 4.25 -9.52 -1.11
C GLU A 186 5.50 -8.67 -1.37
N ALA A 187 6.04 -8.72 -2.59
CA ALA A 187 7.22 -7.95 -3.00
C ALA A 187 6.97 -6.43 -2.98
N GLU A 188 5.71 -5.99 -3.12
CA GLU A 188 5.32 -4.58 -3.04
C GLU A 188 5.64 -3.95 -1.67
N ALA A 189 5.70 -4.73 -0.58
CA ALA A 189 6.07 -4.20 0.72
C ALA A 189 7.52 -3.67 0.71
N LEU A 190 8.44 -4.39 0.08
CA LEU A 190 9.83 -3.94 -0.10
C LEU A 190 9.92 -2.67 -0.96
N SER A 191 9.11 -2.59 -2.01
CA SER A 191 9.03 -1.39 -2.86
C SER A 191 8.57 -0.18 -2.07
N LEU A 192 7.48 -0.33 -1.30
CA LEU A 192 6.94 0.71 -0.43
C LEU A 192 7.98 1.19 0.58
N LEU A 193 8.69 0.27 1.24
CA LEU A 193 9.73 0.63 2.20
C LEU A 193 10.88 1.42 1.55
N ALA A 194 11.30 1.04 0.33
CA ALA A 194 12.29 1.79 -0.43
C ALA A 194 11.79 3.20 -0.76
N THR A 195 10.55 3.33 -1.23
CA THR A 195 9.89 4.63 -1.51
C THR A 195 9.84 5.51 -0.26
N ILE A 196 9.42 4.96 0.88
CA ILE A 196 9.39 5.69 2.15
C ILE A 196 10.78 6.19 2.53
N ILE A 197 11.83 5.35 2.46
CA ILE A 197 13.18 5.77 2.82
C ILE A 197 13.71 6.85 1.88
N ASN A 198 13.47 6.73 0.57
CA ASN A 198 13.86 7.74 -0.41
C ASN A 198 13.18 9.11 -0.15
N LYS A 199 11.91 9.09 0.28
CA LYS A 199 11.13 10.29 0.53
C LYS A 199 11.39 10.89 1.90
N GLU A 200 11.50 10.08 2.95
CA GLU A 200 11.65 10.52 4.35
C GLU A 200 13.11 10.67 4.80
N LYS A 201 14.06 10.05 4.10
CA LYS A 201 15.51 10.24 4.29
C LYS A 201 15.90 10.21 5.78
N GLY A 202 16.62 11.22 6.26
CA GLY A 202 17.03 11.33 7.65
C GLY A 202 15.90 11.31 8.69
N ILE A 203 14.65 11.64 8.31
CA ILE A 203 13.49 11.61 9.22
C ILE A 203 13.21 10.17 9.68
N ILE A 204 13.31 9.20 8.78
CA ILE A 204 13.03 7.78 9.09
C ILE A 204 14.27 7.02 9.57
N ALA A 205 15.46 7.64 9.59
CA ALA A 205 16.72 6.94 9.86
C ALA A 205 16.71 6.08 11.14
N GLN A 206 16.07 6.58 12.22
CA GLN A 206 15.96 5.85 13.49
C GLN A 206 15.01 4.64 13.45
N THR A 207 14.13 4.57 12.46
CA THR A 207 13.19 3.46 12.24
C THR A 207 13.75 2.42 11.26
N VAL A 208 14.77 2.76 10.45
CA VAL A 208 15.35 1.85 9.46
C VAL A 208 15.88 0.54 10.07
N PRO A 209 16.54 0.51 11.24
CA PRO A 209 16.95 -0.75 11.86
C PRO A 209 15.80 -1.74 12.07
N MET A 210 14.64 -1.26 12.55
CA MET A 210 13.43 -2.08 12.71
C MET A 210 12.91 -2.61 11.37
N ILE A 211 12.97 -1.79 10.31
CA ILE A 211 12.59 -2.21 8.95
C ILE A 211 13.49 -3.35 8.48
N LEU A 212 14.80 -3.22 8.65
CA LEU A 212 15.78 -4.23 8.25
C LEU A 212 15.62 -5.52 9.05
N GLU A 213 15.40 -5.44 10.36
CA GLU A 213 15.14 -6.62 11.20
C GLU A 213 13.95 -7.45 10.69
N ALA A 214 12.86 -6.78 10.28
CA ALA A 214 11.66 -7.47 9.83
C ALA A 214 11.80 -8.12 8.44
N VAL A 215 12.57 -7.49 7.53
CA VAL A 215 12.54 -7.87 6.10
C VAL A 215 13.85 -8.44 5.56
N PHE A 216 15.00 -8.23 6.22
CA PHE A 216 16.31 -8.51 5.62
C PHE A 216 16.57 -10.01 5.48
N GLU A 217 16.69 -10.72 6.60
CA GLU A 217 17.08 -12.14 6.61
C GLU A 217 16.04 -13.00 5.88
N CYS A 218 14.76 -12.79 6.20
CA CYS A 218 13.67 -13.57 5.63
C CYS A 218 13.53 -13.40 4.11
N THR A 219 13.92 -12.25 3.56
CA THR A 219 13.97 -12.01 2.10
C THR A 219 15.25 -12.56 1.49
N LEU A 220 16.39 -12.39 2.14
CA LEU A 220 17.68 -12.90 1.67
C LEU A 220 17.63 -14.42 1.49
N GLN A 221 17.05 -15.14 2.44
CA GLN A 221 16.82 -16.59 2.35
C GLN A 221 15.91 -17.00 1.20
N MET A 222 15.03 -16.12 0.69
CA MET A 222 14.19 -16.41 -0.48
C MET A 222 15.00 -16.31 -1.77
N ILE A 223 15.74 -15.22 -1.93
CA ILE A 223 16.34 -14.84 -3.21
C ILE A 223 17.71 -15.48 -3.47
N THR A 224 18.32 -16.11 -2.46
CA THR A 224 19.65 -16.76 -2.56
C THR A 224 19.59 -18.26 -2.79
N LYS A 225 18.42 -18.90 -2.66
CA LYS A 225 18.25 -20.34 -2.93
C LYS A 225 18.51 -20.69 -4.39
N ASN A 226 18.05 -19.86 -5.31
CA ASN A 226 18.34 -19.92 -6.74
C ASN A 226 18.14 -18.53 -7.38
N PHE A 227 18.56 -18.40 -8.64
CA PHE A 227 18.50 -17.14 -9.38
C PHE A 227 17.21 -16.95 -10.23
N GLU A 228 16.24 -17.86 -10.13
CA GLU A 228 15.03 -17.84 -10.97
C GLU A 228 13.77 -17.48 -10.18
N ASP A 229 13.69 -17.92 -8.92
CA ASP A 229 12.56 -17.67 -8.05
C ASP A 229 12.56 -16.25 -7.48
N PHE A 230 11.35 -15.76 -7.17
CA PHE A 230 11.09 -14.46 -6.53
C PHE A 230 11.80 -13.27 -7.21
N PRO A 231 11.68 -13.09 -8.55
CA PRO A 231 12.39 -12.03 -9.25
C PRO A 231 11.96 -10.62 -8.78
N GLU A 232 10.68 -10.42 -8.46
CA GLU A 232 10.19 -9.13 -7.94
C GLU A 232 10.74 -8.83 -6.54
N HIS A 233 10.81 -9.84 -5.65
CA HIS A 233 11.42 -9.66 -4.33
C HIS A 233 12.89 -9.31 -4.47
N ARG A 234 13.63 -9.97 -5.38
CA ARG A 234 15.04 -9.66 -5.62
C ARG A 234 15.24 -8.21 -6.06
N VAL A 235 14.48 -7.75 -7.05
CA VAL A 235 14.58 -6.36 -7.54
C VAL A 235 14.25 -5.37 -6.43
N ASN A 236 13.15 -5.58 -5.71
CA ASN A 236 12.72 -4.62 -4.68
C ASN A 236 13.59 -4.67 -3.43
N PHE A 237 14.18 -5.82 -3.09
CA PHE A 237 15.14 -5.96 -2.01
C PHE A 237 16.39 -5.11 -2.27
N PHE A 238 16.96 -5.18 -3.47
CA PHE A 238 18.12 -4.34 -3.79
C PHE A 238 17.78 -2.85 -3.90
N LYS A 239 16.57 -2.49 -4.36
CA LYS A 239 16.09 -1.11 -4.29
C LYS A 239 16.00 -0.60 -2.84
N LEU A 240 15.53 -1.44 -1.92
CA LEU A 240 15.49 -1.11 -0.50
C LEU A 240 16.90 -0.89 0.06
N LEU A 241 17.84 -1.81 -0.21
CA LEU A 241 19.22 -1.67 0.25
C LEU A 241 19.90 -0.43 -0.34
N GLN A 242 19.64 -0.10 -1.61
CA GLN A 242 20.12 1.13 -2.22
C GLN A 242 19.58 2.37 -1.50
N ALA A 243 18.26 2.43 -1.24
CA ALA A 243 17.65 3.54 -0.52
C ALA A 243 18.25 3.72 0.89
N VAL A 244 18.49 2.61 1.60
CA VAL A 244 19.15 2.62 2.91
C VAL A 244 20.58 3.14 2.79
N ASN A 245 21.36 2.64 1.83
CA ASN A 245 22.74 3.09 1.61
C ASN A 245 22.81 4.59 1.30
N ASP A 246 21.91 5.09 0.46
CA ASP A 246 21.96 6.47 -0.04
C ASP A 246 21.49 7.50 1.00
N TYR A 247 20.54 7.13 1.88
CA TYR A 247 19.88 8.09 2.79
C TYR A 247 19.96 7.76 4.28
N CYS A 248 20.28 6.52 4.64
CA CYS A 248 20.30 6.03 6.02
C CYS A 248 21.50 5.09 6.26
N PHE A 249 22.67 5.44 5.72
CA PHE A 249 23.87 4.58 5.71
C PHE A 249 24.22 3.99 7.09
N GLU A 250 24.10 4.79 8.15
CA GLU A 250 24.39 4.35 9.52
C GLU A 250 23.56 3.13 9.95
N ALA A 251 22.34 2.99 9.43
CA ALA A 251 21.47 1.86 9.74
C ALA A 251 21.99 0.54 9.18
N LEU A 252 22.88 0.54 8.18
CA LEU A 252 23.53 -0.68 7.69
C LEU A 252 24.41 -1.33 8.75
N PHE A 253 24.98 -0.55 9.67
CA PHE A 253 25.77 -1.10 10.79
C PHE A 253 24.91 -1.77 11.86
N ALA A 254 23.59 -1.57 11.84
CA ALA A 254 22.66 -2.26 12.72
C ALA A 254 22.30 -3.67 12.21
N ILE A 255 22.64 -4.02 10.97
CA ILE A 255 22.47 -5.38 10.44
C ILE A 255 23.38 -6.33 11.24
N PRO A 256 22.93 -7.53 11.66
CA PRO A 256 23.77 -8.50 12.34
C PRO A 256 25.11 -8.76 11.62
N MET A 257 26.21 -8.83 12.36
CA MET A 257 27.56 -8.99 11.80
C MET A 257 27.71 -10.20 10.88
N GLU A 258 26.93 -11.26 11.09
CA GLU A 258 26.93 -12.47 10.25
C GLU A 258 26.50 -12.20 8.79
N HIS A 259 25.82 -11.09 8.53
CA HIS A 259 25.41 -10.64 7.22
C HIS A 259 26.24 -9.47 6.67
N GLN A 260 27.14 -8.89 7.48
CA GLN A 260 28.09 -7.86 7.08
C GLN A 260 29.34 -8.55 6.50
N LYS A 261 29.32 -8.88 5.20
CA LYS A 261 30.49 -9.41 4.49
C LYS A 261 31.04 -8.40 3.49
#